data_AF-A0A2K3MYS1-F1
#
_entry.id   AF-A0A2K3MYS1-F1
#
_cell.length_a   1.000
_cell.length_b   1.000
_cell.length_c   1.000
_cell.angle_alpha   90.00
_cell.angle_beta   90.00
_cell.angle_gamma   90.00
#
_symmetry.space_group_name_H-M   'P 1'
#
loop_
_entity.id
_entity.type
_entity.pdbx_description
1 polymer ?
#
loop_
_entity_poly.entity_id
_entity_poly.type
_entity_poly.pdbx_seq_one_letter_code
_entity_poly.pdbx_strand_id
1 'polypeptide(L)'
;MRAGKVVQSGKYDELLKAGLDFGALVAAHESSMEITETSDKTGDDSIQSPKLARIASKEKETAGEKQSSQDQPKSDKTAAKLVEDEERETGRVNLTVYKHYFTQAFGWWGIVLMVAMSVAWMLSFLVAIATAEDSSVPSFTFIIVYAIIAVVACIVVMARAFLFTYWGLKTSQSFFIGMLQSILHAPMSFFDTTPSGRILSRVSTDILWVDISIPMLKYYLATSRELTRLDSITKAPVIHHFSETISGVMTIRSLRKQNAFSQENIDRVNASLRMDFHNNGANEWLGFRLDYMGVVFLCIATVFMIFLPSAIVKPEYVGMSLSYGLALSGLLSFTITMTCSVENKMVSVERIKQFTNLPSEAQWKIADKSPPQNWPSHGTIELNNLQVRYRPNTPLVLKGISLTIEGGEKVGVVGRTGSGKSTLIQVLFRLIEPSAGKIIIDGINISNIGLHDLRSRFGIIPQEPVLFQGTIRTNIDPLGIYSEEEIWK
;
A
#
# COMPACT_ATOMS: atom_id res chain seq x y z
N MET A 1 12.45 -12.26 -33.70
CA MET A 1 11.60 -11.07 -33.45
C MET A 1 12.42 -9.80 -33.34
N ARG A 2 11.94 -8.72 -33.98
CA ARG A 2 12.54 -7.36 -33.90
C ARG A 2 11.43 -6.33 -33.72
N ALA A 3 11.57 -5.44 -32.73
CA ALA A 3 10.60 -4.37 -32.43
C ALA A 3 9.13 -4.82 -32.34
N GLY A 4 8.87 -6.00 -31.73
CA GLY A 4 7.51 -6.50 -31.52
C GLY A 4 6.84 -7.17 -32.71
N LYS A 5 7.59 -7.46 -33.80
CA LYS A 5 7.11 -8.18 -34.98
C LYS A 5 7.95 -9.43 -35.26
N VAL A 6 7.30 -10.43 -35.86
CA VAL A 6 7.96 -11.60 -36.46
C VAL A 6 8.60 -11.17 -37.77
N VAL A 7 9.91 -11.36 -37.91
CA VAL A 7 10.69 -10.96 -39.10
C VAL A 7 10.92 -12.15 -40.02
N GLN A 8 11.20 -13.32 -39.44
CA GLN A 8 11.43 -14.59 -40.13
C GLN A 8 10.85 -15.72 -39.26
N SER A 9 10.33 -16.76 -39.90
CA SER A 9 9.81 -18.00 -39.30
C SER A 9 10.11 -19.17 -40.25
N GLY A 10 10.53 -20.31 -39.72
CA GLY A 10 10.91 -21.49 -40.51
C GLY A 10 11.69 -22.49 -39.67
N LYS A 11 12.12 -23.60 -40.27
CA LYS A 11 12.96 -24.59 -39.58
C LYS A 11 14.35 -24.02 -39.32
N TYR A 12 15.02 -24.52 -38.28
CA TYR A 12 16.35 -24.04 -37.86
C TYR A 12 17.36 -23.99 -39.04
N ASP A 13 17.44 -25.07 -39.80
CA ASP A 13 18.38 -25.18 -40.94
C ASP A 13 18.05 -24.23 -42.10
N GLU A 14 16.77 -23.91 -42.30
CA GLU A 14 16.31 -22.98 -43.33
C GLU A 14 16.63 -21.54 -42.93
N LEU A 15 16.45 -21.20 -41.66
CA LEU A 15 16.73 -19.88 -41.10
C LEU A 15 18.23 -19.59 -41.02
N LEU A 16 19.06 -20.60 -40.75
CA LEU A 16 20.52 -20.49 -40.84
C LEU A 16 20.99 -20.15 -42.26
N LYS A 17 20.39 -20.80 -43.28
CA LYS A 17 20.73 -20.58 -44.69
C LYS A 17 20.21 -19.25 -45.25
N ALA A 18 19.12 -18.71 -44.71
CA ALA A 18 18.53 -17.43 -45.13
C ALA A 18 19.38 -16.18 -44.79
N GLY A 19 20.39 -16.33 -43.92
CA GLY A 19 21.69 -15.72 -44.16
C GLY A 19 22.02 -14.31 -43.67
N LEU A 20 21.20 -13.57 -42.91
CA LEU A 20 21.65 -12.22 -42.44
C LEU A 20 21.33 -11.87 -40.98
N ASP A 21 20.12 -12.09 -40.48
CA ASP A 21 19.73 -11.65 -39.12
C ASP A 21 19.78 -12.76 -38.05
N PHE A 22 19.37 -13.99 -38.39
CA PHE A 22 19.36 -15.11 -37.44
C PHE A 22 20.75 -15.67 -37.16
N GLY A 23 21.57 -15.87 -38.21
CA GLY A 23 22.96 -16.35 -38.07
C GLY A 23 23.83 -15.44 -37.19
N ALA A 24 23.66 -14.11 -37.29
CA ALA A 24 24.36 -13.17 -36.43
C ALA A 24 23.96 -13.27 -34.95
N LEU A 25 22.70 -13.62 -34.66
CA LEU A 25 22.22 -13.85 -33.29
C LEU A 25 22.75 -15.17 -32.72
N VAL A 26 22.80 -16.22 -33.54
CA VAL A 26 23.37 -17.52 -33.15
C VAL A 26 24.86 -17.38 -32.86
N ALA A 27 25.63 -16.73 -33.75
CA ALA A 27 27.05 -16.47 -33.53
C ALA A 27 27.31 -15.58 -32.29
N ALA A 28 26.47 -14.56 -32.07
CA ALA A 28 26.55 -13.76 -30.85
C ALA A 28 26.24 -14.56 -29.57
N HIS A 29 25.34 -15.54 -29.65
CA HIS A 29 25.03 -16.42 -28.53
C HIS A 29 26.15 -17.43 -28.26
N GLU A 30 26.69 -18.08 -29.30
CA GLU A 30 27.84 -18.99 -29.20
C GLU A 30 29.05 -18.27 -28.60
N SER A 31 29.40 -17.09 -29.11
CA SER A 31 30.50 -16.28 -28.53
C SER A 31 30.25 -15.88 -27.07
N SER A 32 29.00 -15.69 -26.64
CA SER A 32 28.68 -15.42 -25.23
C SER A 32 28.79 -16.67 -24.35
N MET A 33 28.42 -17.85 -24.88
CA MET A 33 28.60 -19.13 -24.18
C MET A 33 30.08 -19.48 -24.02
N GLU A 34 30.90 -19.25 -25.05
CA GLU A 34 32.36 -19.46 -24.97
C GLU A 34 33.01 -18.56 -23.90
N ILE A 35 32.58 -17.30 -23.75
CA ILE A 35 33.05 -16.40 -22.69
C ILE A 35 32.68 -16.93 -21.29
N THR A 36 31.52 -17.59 -21.16
CA THR A 36 31.05 -18.13 -19.89
C THR A 36 31.80 -19.43 -19.54
N GLU A 37 32.02 -20.30 -20.51
CA GLU A 37 32.79 -21.56 -20.34
C GLU A 37 34.30 -21.32 -20.14
N THR A 38 34.86 -20.25 -20.70
CA THR A 38 36.25 -19.84 -20.41
C THR A 38 36.39 -19.19 -19.04
N SER A 39 35.34 -18.53 -18.52
CA SER A 39 35.33 -17.99 -17.14
C SER A 39 35.35 -19.08 -16.06
N ASP A 40 34.87 -20.29 -16.36
CA ASP A 40 34.95 -21.45 -15.46
C ASP A 40 36.29 -22.21 -15.53
N LYS A 41 37.19 -21.87 -16.48
CA LYS A 41 38.46 -22.60 -16.69
C LYS A 41 39.75 -21.80 -16.56
N THR A 42 39.70 -20.51 -16.27
CA THR A 42 40.91 -19.73 -15.97
C THR A 42 40.74 -18.92 -14.69
N GLY A 43 41.10 -19.55 -13.58
CA GLY A 43 41.77 -18.84 -12.50
C GLY A 43 43.18 -18.45 -12.97
N ASP A 44 43.53 -17.21 -12.70
CA ASP A 44 44.82 -16.52 -12.88
C ASP A 44 45.24 -15.97 -14.26
N ASP A 45 45.64 -14.69 -14.16
CA ASP A 45 46.48 -13.83 -15.00
C ASP A 45 46.00 -13.31 -16.38
N SER A 46 45.50 -12.06 -16.36
CA SER A 46 46.27 -10.85 -16.74
C SER A 46 45.36 -9.73 -17.29
N ILE A 47 45.17 -8.66 -16.49
CA ILE A 47 44.49 -7.44 -16.93
C ILE A 47 45.50 -6.53 -17.60
N GLN A 48 45.46 -6.44 -18.94
CA GLN A 48 45.99 -5.30 -19.67
C GLN A 48 44.96 -4.17 -19.71
N SER A 49 45.37 -3.00 -19.21
CA SER A 49 44.65 -1.73 -19.18
C SER A 49 44.23 -1.21 -20.57
N PRO A 50 43.15 -0.41 -20.64
CA PRO A 50 43.06 0.69 -21.59
C PRO A 50 43.09 2.05 -20.90
N LYS A 51 44.17 2.78 -21.21
CA LYS A 51 44.36 4.23 -21.39
C LYS A 51 43.35 5.20 -20.74
N LEU A 52 43.92 5.97 -19.80
CA LEU A 52 43.55 7.32 -19.37
C LEU A 52 43.19 8.23 -20.57
N ALA A 53 42.00 8.83 -20.55
CA ALA A 53 41.66 10.00 -21.36
C ALA A 53 41.01 11.07 -20.48
N ARG A 54 41.86 12.05 -20.12
CA ARG A 54 41.63 13.44 -19.70
C ARG A 54 40.22 13.86 -19.27
N ILE A 55 40.16 14.22 -17.99
CA ILE A 55 39.29 15.24 -17.42
C ILE A 55 39.50 16.56 -18.20
N ALA A 56 38.41 17.11 -18.74
CA ALA A 56 38.32 18.52 -19.09
C ALA A 56 37.10 19.10 -18.37
N SER A 57 37.37 19.72 -17.23
CA SER A 57 36.47 20.63 -16.54
C SER A 57 36.16 21.81 -17.46
N LYS A 58 34.87 22.10 -17.67
CA LYS A 58 34.41 23.40 -18.15
C LYS A 58 33.53 23.99 -17.08
N GLU A 59 34.15 24.79 -16.23
CA GLU A 59 33.48 25.87 -15.52
C GLU A 59 32.81 26.79 -16.56
N LYS A 60 31.57 27.20 -16.29
CA LYS A 60 31.03 28.43 -16.86
C LYS A 60 30.24 29.18 -15.80
N GLU A 61 30.77 30.36 -15.55
CA GLU A 61 30.31 31.39 -14.65
C GLU A 61 28.90 31.89 -14.98
N THR A 62 28.26 32.37 -13.91
CA THR A 62 27.10 33.24 -13.87
C THR A 62 27.41 34.63 -14.46
N ALA A 63 26.62 35.06 -15.45
CA ALA A 63 26.25 36.47 -15.65
C ALA A 63 25.03 36.52 -16.57
N GLY A 64 24.00 37.26 -16.18
CA GLY A 64 22.71 37.30 -16.87
C GLY A 64 22.68 38.24 -18.07
N GLU A 65 21.81 37.93 -19.03
CA GLU A 65 21.16 38.94 -19.86
C GLU A 65 19.82 38.42 -20.39
N LYS A 66 18.78 39.25 -20.23
CA LYS A 66 17.44 39.04 -20.79
C LYS A 66 17.49 39.39 -22.27
N GLN A 67 17.03 38.51 -23.17
CA GLN A 67 16.30 38.94 -24.36
C GLN A 67 15.51 37.82 -25.05
N SER A 68 14.25 38.17 -25.30
CA SER A 68 13.36 37.84 -26.43
C SER A 68 13.07 36.39 -26.82
N SER A 69 11.81 36.05 -26.56
CA SER A 69 10.92 35.11 -27.24
C SER A 69 11.23 34.84 -28.72
N GLN A 70 11.34 33.56 -29.07
CA GLN A 70 10.97 33.04 -30.39
C GLN A 70 10.48 31.59 -30.26
N ASP A 71 9.28 31.35 -30.78
CA ASP A 71 8.53 30.10 -30.74
C ASP A 71 9.27 28.92 -31.39
N GLN A 72 9.36 27.81 -30.66
CA GLN A 72 9.51 26.47 -31.22
C GLN A 72 8.41 25.56 -30.67
N PRO A 73 7.83 24.67 -31.50
CA PRO A 73 6.70 23.85 -31.11
C PRO A 73 7.15 22.86 -30.03
N LYS A 74 6.44 22.86 -28.89
CA LYS A 74 6.62 21.88 -27.81
C LYS A 74 6.44 20.47 -28.37
N SER A 75 7.53 19.74 -28.53
CA SER A 75 7.46 18.29 -28.62
C SER A 75 7.01 17.76 -27.26
N ASP A 76 5.84 17.14 -27.20
CA ASP A 76 5.40 16.31 -26.09
C ASP A 76 6.40 15.15 -25.90
N LYS A 77 7.43 15.41 -25.10
CA LYS A 77 8.22 14.39 -24.42
C LYS A 77 8.01 14.58 -22.92
N THR A 78 6.78 14.38 -22.47
CA THR A 78 6.54 13.95 -21.10
C THR A 78 7.24 12.60 -20.99
N ALA A 79 8.44 12.57 -20.42
CA ALA A 79 9.13 11.33 -20.13
C ALA A 79 8.16 10.46 -19.33
N ALA A 80 7.72 9.34 -19.92
CA ALA A 80 6.68 8.50 -19.35
C ALA A 80 7.15 7.96 -18.01
N LYS A 81 6.73 8.63 -16.92
CA LYS A 81 7.05 8.22 -15.56
C LYS A 81 6.39 6.84 -15.34
N LEU A 82 7.21 5.84 -15.04
CA LEU A 82 6.75 4.46 -14.84
C LEU A 82 5.95 4.33 -13.54
N VAL A 83 6.40 5.03 -12.51
CA VAL A 83 5.74 5.12 -11.21
C VAL A 83 4.73 6.25 -11.24
N GLU A 84 3.45 5.93 -11.00
CA GLU A 84 2.42 6.95 -10.81
C GLU A 84 2.64 7.63 -9.46
N ASP A 85 2.71 8.96 -9.52
CA ASP A 85 2.67 9.80 -8.32
C ASP A 85 1.28 9.66 -7.69
N GLU A 86 1.24 9.52 -6.37
CA GLU A 86 0.00 9.31 -5.62
C GLU A 86 -1.03 10.41 -5.92
N GLU A 87 -2.20 10.03 -6.46
CA GLU A 87 -3.32 10.97 -6.65
C GLU A 87 -3.72 11.53 -5.30
N ARG A 88 -3.59 12.86 -5.18
CA ARG A 88 -3.87 13.59 -3.96
C ARG A 88 -5.35 13.94 -3.94
N GLU A 89 -6.16 13.18 -3.22
CA GLU A 89 -7.49 13.69 -2.83
C GLU A 89 -7.28 14.88 -1.88
N THR A 90 -7.50 16.08 -2.39
CA THR A 90 -7.43 17.33 -1.61
C THR A 90 -8.80 17.62 -1.02
N GLY A 91 -8.99 17.45 0.28
CA GLY A 91 -10.28 17.75 0.90
C GLY A 91 -10.47 17.22 2.31
N ARG A 92 -11.70 17.36 2.81
CA ARG A 92 -12.17 16.75 4.06
C ARG A 92 -12.52 15.29 3.78
N VAL A 93 -12.20 14.40 4.73
CA VAL A 93 -12.57 12.98 4.62
C VAL A 93 -14.08 12.87 4.44
N ASN A 94 -14.50 12.16 3.40
CA ASN A 94 -15.91 11.99 3.10
C ASN A 94 -16.61 11.21 4.23
N LEU A 95 -17.79 11.65 4.67
CA LEU A 95 -18.61 10.95 5.68
C LEU A 95 -18.90 9.48 5.30
N THR A 96 -18.83 9.17 4.01
CA THR A 96 -18.93 7.80 3.49
C THR A 96 -17.82 6.87 4.03
N VAL A 97 -16.62 7.40 4.31
CA VAL A 97 -15.51 6.64 4.90
C VAL A 97 -15.81 6.30 6.36
N TYR A 98 -16.31 7.26 7.13
CA TYR A 98 -16.76 7.04 8.52
C TYR A 98 -17.87 5.99 8.58
N LYS A 99 -18.90 6.12 7.72
CA LYS A 99 -19.98 5.14 7.62
C LYS A 99 -19.42 3.74 7.34
N HIS A 100 -18.48 3.62 6.39
CA HIS A 100 -17.88 2.34 6.05
C HIS A 100 -17.12 1.74 7.24
N TYR A 101 -16.29 2.51 7.93
CA TYR A 101 -15.56 2.07 9.12
C TYR A 101 -16.49 1.50 10.20
N PHE A 102 -17.54 2.24 10.56
CA PHE A 102 -18.44 1.82 11.64
C PHE A 102 -19.40 0.68 11.26
N THR A 103 -19.66 0.46 9.97
CA THR A 103 -20.61 -0.59 9.52
C THR A 103 -19.94 -1.87 9.05
N GLN A 104 -18.62 -1.89 8.85
CA GLN A 104 -17.92 -3.06 8.31
C GLN A 104 -18.03 -4.32 9.17
N ALA A 105 -17.90 -4.22 10.50
CA ALA A 105 -17.86 -5.40 11.36
C ALA A 105 -19.25 -5.99 11.69
N PHE A 106 -20.20 -5.17 12.16
CA PHE A 106 -21.51 -5.64 12.63
C PHE A 106 -22.68 -4.80 12.10
N GLY A 107 -22.44 -4.00 11.05
CA GLY A 107 -23.45 -3.09 10.51
C GLY A 107 -23.93 -2.05 11.53
N TRP A 108 -25.15 -1.56 11.34
CA TRP A 108 -25.74 -0.54 12.21
C TRP A 108 -26.04 -1.03 13.63
N TRP A 109 -26.29 -2.33 13.82
CA TRP A 109 -26.67 -2.90 15.10
C TRP A 109 -25.59 -2.73 16.17
N GLY A 110 -24.32 -2.90 15.83
CA GLY A 110 -23.28 -2.70 16.84
C GLY A 110 -22.98 -1.22 17.12
N ILE A 111 -23.29 -0.29 16.20
CA ILE A 111 -23.26 1.16 16.51
C ILE A 111 -24.32 1.46 17.57
N VAL A 112 -25.53 0.95 17.38
CA VAL A 112 -26.63 1.09 18.34
C VAL A 112 -26.24 0.52 19.70
N LEU A 113 -25.63 -0.67 19.73
CA LEU A 113 -25.16 -1.29 20.97
C LEU A 113 -24.07 -0.45 21.67
N MET A 114 -23.11 0.09 20.92
CA MET A 114 -22.03 0.92 21.46
C MET A 114 -22.57 2.24 22.04
N VAL A 115 -23.51 2.88 21.34
CA VAL A 115 -24.18 4.09 21.82
C VAL A 115 -25.02 3.77 23.06
N ALA A 116 -25.78 2.67 23.05
CA ALA A 116 -26.59 2.24 24.18
C ALA A 116 -25.73 2.00 25.44
N MET A 117 -24.58 1.32 25.32
CA MET A 117 -23.66 1.11 26.45
C MET A 117 -23.02 2.41 26.95
N SER A 118 -22.78 3.38 26.05
CA SER A 118 -22.26 4.69 26.44
C SER A 118 -23.31 5.55 27.16
N VAL A 119 -24.56 5.49 26.70
CA VAL A 119 -25.72 6.13 27.34
C VAL A 119 -26.02 5.49 28.69
N ALA A 120 -25.94 4.16 28.79
CA ALA A 120 -26.12 3.44 30.06
C ALA A 120 -25.08 3.89 31.11
N TRP A 121 -23.81 4.03 30.73
CA TRP A 121 -22.79 4.57 31.61
C TRP A 121 -23.10 6.00 32.05
N MET A 122 -23.52 6.87 31.13
CA MET A 122 -23.90 8.25 31.43
C MET A 122 -25.11 8.34 32.37
N LEU A 123 -26.11 7.49 32.16
CA LEU A 123 -27.28 7.37 33.04
C LEU A 123 -26.89 6.90 34.44
N SER A 124 -26.01 5.90 34.57
CA SER A 124 -25.51 5.46 35.88
C SER A 124 -24.82 6.59 36.64
N PHE A 125 -24.06 7.44 35.95
CA PHE A 125 -23.41 8.61 36.54
C PHE A 125 -24.41 9.69 36.98
N LEU A 126 -25.42 9.99 36.14
CA LEU A 126 -26.46 10.97 36.47
C LEU A 126 -27.31 10.51 37.66
N VAL A 127 -27.65 9.22 37.73
CA VAL A 127 -28.39 8.65 38.86
C VAL A 127 -27.58 8.78 40.15
N ALA A 128 -26.26 8.58 40.11
CA ALA A 128 -25.40 8.77 41.28
C ALA A 128 -25.46 10.21 41.84
N ILE A 129 -25.43 11.21 40.95
CA ILE A 129 -25.55 12.63 41.33
C ILE A 129 -26.96 12.92 41.89
N ALA A 130 -28.01 12.46 41.22
CA ALA A 130 -29.39 12.66 41.67
C ALA A 130 -29.64 12.05 43.06
N THR A 131 -29.08 10.86 43.33
CA THR A 131 -29.16 10.25 44.67
C THR A 131 -28.39 11.03 45.73
N ALA A 132 -27.31 11.73 45.36
CA ALA A 132 -26.50 12.53 46.28
C ALA A 132 -27.16 13.85 46.70
N GLU A 133 -28.11 14.35 45.91
CA GLU A 133 -28.85 15.58 46.21
C GLU A 133 -30.08 15.32 47.10
N ASP A 134 -30.54 14.07 47.19
CA ASP A 134 -31.69 13.69 48.02
C ASP A 134 -31.31 13.51 49.50
N SER A 135 -31.49 14.58 50.27
CA SER A 135 -31.22 14.61 51.72
C SER A 135 -32.23 13.84 52.59
N SER A 136 -33.26 13.21 52.00
CA SER A 136 -34.33 12.54 52.76
C SER A 136 -33.99 11.11 53.22
N VAL A 137 -32.86 10.55 52.76
CA VAL A 137 -32.51 9.14 52.93
C VAL A 137 -31.55 8.93 54.13
N PRO A 138 -31.75 7.89 54.98
CA PRO A 138 -30.81 7.56 56.06
C PRO A 138 -29.39 7.29 55.55
N SER A 139 -28.38 7.78 56.28
CA SER A 139 -26.96 7.71 55.85
C SER A 139 -26.48 6.29 55.52
N PHE A 140 -26.98 5.27 56.23
CA PHE A 140 -26.62 3.87 55.97
C PHE A 140 -27.21 3.36 54.64
N THR A 141 -28.47 3.67 54.35
CA THR A 141 -29.14 3.31 53.08
C THR A 141 -28.50 4.03 51.90
N PHE A 142 -28.12 5.29 52.08
CA PHE A 142 -27.41 6.09 51.07
C PHE A 142 -26.08 5.44 50.64
N ILE A 143 -25.25 5.02 51.61
CA ILE A 143 -23.95 4.36 51.33
C ILE A 143 -24.15 3.05 50.56
N ILE A 144 -25.15 2.25 50.91
CA ILE A 144 -25.45 0.97 50.22
C ILE A 144 -25.87 1.22 48.78
N VAL A 145 -26.80 2.15 48.55
CA VAL A 145 -27.27 2.48 47.18
C VAL A 145 -26.12 2.98 46.32
N TYR A 146 -25.27 3.86 46.85
CA TYR A 146 -24.11 4.39 46.13
C TYR A 146 -23.07 3.30 45.82
N ALA A 147 -22.83 2.36 46.75
CA ALA A 147 -21.96 1.22 46.52
C ALA A 147 -22.49 0.30 45.40
N ILE A 148 -23.80 0.04 45.36
CA ILE A 148 -24.44 -0.74 44.30
C ILE A 148 -24.29 -0.05 42.94
N ILE A 149 -24.57 1.27 42.87
CA ILE A 149 -24.42 2.05 41.63
C ILE A 149 -22.97 2.02 41.15
N ALA A 150 -21.99 2.15 42.05
CA ALA A 150 -20.57 2.10 41.71
C ALA A 150 -20.16 0.72 41.13
N VAL A 151 -20.64 -0.37 41.72
CA VAL A 151 -20.37 -1.73 41.21
C VAL A 151 -20.99 -1.93 39.83
N VAL A 152 -22.25 -1.52 39.64
CA VAL A 152 -22.93 -1.61 38.34
C VAL A 152 -22.21 -0.77 37.29
N ALA A 153 -21.82 0.46 37.62
CA ALA A 153 -21.07 1.33 36.72
C ALA A 153 -19.72 0.71 36.33
N CYS A 154 -19.01 0.08 37.27
CA CYS A 154 -17.76 -0.62 36.99
C CYS A 154 -17.96 -1.77 35.97
N ILE A 155 -18.99 -2.58 36.16
CA ILE A 155 -19.34 -3.67 35.23
C ILE A 155 -19.68 -3.12 33.84
N VAL A 156 -20.49 -2.06 33.76
CA VAL A 156 -20.86 -1.42 32.49
C VAL A 156 -19.64 -0.85 31.77
N VAL A 157 -18.72 -0.19 32.49
CA VAL A 157 -17.47 0.34 31.91
C VAL A 157 -16.60 -0.79 31.38
N MET A 158 -16.44 -1.87 32.14
CA MET A 158 -15.63 -3.01 31.73
C MET A 158 -16.23 -3.71 30.50
N ALA A 159 -17.54 -3.94 30.49
CA ALA A 159 -18.24 -4.51 29.34
C ALA A 159 -18.13 -3.61 28.10
N ARG A 160 -18.29 -2.29 28.26
CA ARG A 160 -18.11 -1.30 27.18
C ARG A 160 -16.68 -1.34 26.62
N ALA A 161 -15.67 -1.37 27.48
CA ALA A 161 -14.26 -1.42 27.08
C ALA A 161 -13.95 -2.70 26.29
N PHE A 162 -14.43 -3.86 26.78
CA PHE A 162 -14.26 -5.14 26.08
C PHE A 162 -14.94 -5.15 24.71
N LEU A 163 -16.20 -4.71 24.65
CA LEU A 163 -16.96 -4.64 23.39
C LEU A 163 -16.29 -3.72 22.37
N PHE A 164 -15.80 -2.55 22.80
CA PHE A 164 -15.13 -1.59 21.92
C PHE A 164 -13.82 -2.16 21.34
N THR A 165 -12.99 -2.79 22.18
CA THR A 165 -11.76 -3.45 21.73
C THR A 165 -12.06 -4.61 20.77
N TYR A 166 -13.06 -5.44 21.10
CA TYR A 166 -13.48 -6.54 20.24
C TYR A 166 -13.98 -6.04 18.87
N TRP A 167 -14.76 -4.96 18.87
CA TRP A 167 -15.22 -4.28 17.67
C TRP A 167 -14.07 -3.76 16.81
N GLY A 168 -13.10 -3.06 17.41
CA GLY A 168 -11.93 -2.54 16.71
C GLY A 168 -11.13 -3.67 16.06
N LEU A 169 -10.86 -4.75 16.80
CA LEU A 169 -10.12 -5.90 16.29
C LEU A 169 -10.84 -6.56 15.10
N LYS A 170 -12.14 -6.80 15.22
CA LYS A 170 -12.92 -7.41 14.14
C LYS A 170 -12.98 -6.54 12.89
N THR A 171 -13.11 -5.23 13.07
CA THR A 171 -13.10 -4.26 11.97
C THR A 171 -11.76 -4.27 11.24
N SER A 172 -10.65 -4.26 11.99
CA SER A 172 -9.32 -4.29 11.39
C SER A 172 -9.03 -5.60 10.65
N GLN A 173 -9.39 -6.75 11.24
CA GLN A 173 -9.27 -8.05 10.56
C GLN A 173 -10.02 -8.07 9.23
N SER A 174 -11.23 -7.50 9.18
CA SER A 174 -12.02 -7.40 7.95
C SER A 174 -11.30 -6.54 6.89
N PHE A 175 -10.77 -5.37 7.28
CA PHE A 175 -10.00 -4.53 6.37
C PHE A 175 -8.72 -5.21 5.87
N PHE A 176 -7.99 -5.89 6.75
CA PHE A 176 -6.79 -6.64 6.38
C PHE A 176 -7.09 -7.71 5.34
N ILE A 177 -8.09 -8.56 5.60
CA ILE A 177 -8.46 -9.66 4.69
C ILE A 177 -8.97 -9.10 3.36
N GLY A 178 -9.84 -8.08 3.39
CA GLY A 178 -10.39 -7.47 2.18
C GLY A 178 -9.30 -6.85 1.31
N MET A 179 -8.36 -6.12 1.91
CA MET A 179 -7.23 -5.54 1.19
C MET A 179 -6.29 -6.62 0.66
N LEU A 180 -5.95 -7.63 1.45
CA LEU A 180 -5.09 -8.73 1.02
C LEU A 180 -5.70 -9.48 -0.18
N GLN A 181 -7.00 -9.79 -0.11
CA GLN A 181 -7.72 -10.42 -1.21
C GLN A 181 -7.68 -9.55 -2.47
N SER A 182 -7.95 -8.25 -2.35
CA SER A 182 -7.94 -7.33 -3.47
C SER A 182 -6.56 -7.20 -4.12
N ILE A 183 -5.50 -7.10 -3.31
CA ILE A 183 -4.10 -7.05 -3.80
C ILE A 183 -3.71 -8.35 -4.52
N LEU A 184 -4.04 -9.51 -3.96
CA LEU A 184 -3.71 -10.81 -4.57
C LEU A 184 -4.45 -11.04 -5.90
N HIS A 185 -5.59 -10.40 -6.09
CA HIS A 185 -6.36 -10.46 -7.34
C HIS A 185 -6.12 -9.25 -8.25
N ALA A 186 -5.20 -8.34 -7.92
CA ALA A 186 -4.88 -7.20 -8.77
C ALA A 186 -4.03 -7.64 -9.98
N PRO A 187 -4.22 -7.04 -11.17
CA PRO A 187 -3.44 -7.38 -12.36
C PRO A 187 -1.97 -6.98 -12.22
N MET A 188 -1.07 -7.63 -12.96
CA MET A 188 0.38 -7.33 -12.94
C MET A 188 0.71 -5.85 -13.18
N SER A 189 -0.07 -5.14 -14.01
CA SER A 189 0.13 -3.72 -14.28
C SER A 189 0.07 -2.84 -13.03
N PHE A 190 -0.66 -3.27 -12.00
CA PHE A 190 -0.70 -2.59 -10.70
C PHE A 190 0.65 -2.65 -9.99
N PHE A 191 1.32 -3.80 -10.01
CA PHE A 191 2.62 -4.00 -9.36
C PHE A 191 3.77 -3.32 -10.11
N ASP A 192 3.66 -3.17 -11.44
CA ASP A 192 4.63 -2.44 -12.25
C ASP A 192 4.57 -0.91 -12.03
N THR A 193 3.40 -0.38 -11.66
CA THR A 193 3.15 1.06 -11.47
C THR A 193 3.23 1.50 -10.01
N THR A 194 2.95 0.58 -9.09
CA THR A 194 2.92 0.83 -7.64
C THR A 194 4.18 0.29 -6.98
N PRO A 195 5.02 1.14 -6.38
CA PRO A 195 6.26 0.67 -5.76
C PRO A 195 5.96 -0.23 -4.56
N SER A 196 6.75 -1.31 -4.41
CA SER A 196 6.61 -2.30 -3.33
C SER A 196 6.61 -1.66 -1.93
N GLY A 197 7.43 -0.62 -1.72
CA GLY A 197 7.46 0.14 -0.48
C GLY A 197 6.13 0.84 -0.14
N ARG A 198 5.35 1.27 -1.15
CA ARG A 198 4.01 1.84 -0.93
C ARG A 198 3.05 0.77 -0.43
N ILE A 199 3.00 -0.38 -1.11
CA ILE A 199 2.16 -1.52 -0.70
C ILE A 199 2.51 -1.94 0.73
N LEU A 200 3.81 -2.08 1.02
CA LEU A 200 4.29 -2.47 2.35
C LEU A 200 3.93 -1.44 3.42
N SER A 201 4.07 -0.15 3.13
CA SER A 201 3.68 0.91 4.07
C SER A 201 2.17 0.89 4.37
N ARG A 202 1.32 0.59 3.38
CA ARG A 202 -0.13 0.45 3.59
C ARG A 202 -0.44 -0.77 4.46
N VAL A 203 0.13 -1.93 4.13
CA VAL A 203 -0.13 -3.19 4.85
C VAL A 203 0.44 -3.16 6.27
N SER A 204 1.57 -2.48 6.49
CA SER A 204 2.22 -2.41 7.80
C SER A 204 1.73 -1.23 8.61
N THR A 205 1.98 0.00 8.15
CA THR A 205 1.76 1.20 8.98
C THR A 205 0.31 1.65 9.03
N ASP A 206 -0.41 1.66 7.90
CA ASP A 206 -1.81 2.08 7.89
C ASP A 206 -2.73 1.07 8.60
N ILE A 207 -2.46 -0.23 8.48
CA ILE A 207 -3.17 -1.25 9.27
C ILE A 207 -2.85 -1.10 10.76
N LEU A 208 -1.59 -0.87 11.14
CA LEU A 208 -1.22 -0.62 12.54
C LEU A 208 -1.99 0.58 13.13
N TRP A 209 -2.21 1.63 12.34
CA TRP A 209 -3.01 2.77 12.75
C TRP A 209 -4.49 2.40 12.98
N VAL A 210 -5.05 1.52 12.15
CA VAL A 210 -6.41 0.98 12.35
C VAL A 210 -6.48 0.05 13.57
N ASP A 211 -5.49 -0.83 13.74
CA ASP A 211 -5.40 -1.82 14.82
C ASP A 211 -5.23 -1.19 16.20
N ILE A 212 -4.23 -0.31 16.34
CA ILE A 212 -3.76 0.17 17.65
C ILE A 212 -4.34 1.54 17.95
N SER A 213 -4.45 2.39 16.93
CA SER A 213 -4.64 3.82 17.19
C SER A 213 -6.09 4.24 17.13
N ILE A 214 -6.93 3.75 16.21
CA ILE A 214 -8.37 4.09 16.25
C ILE A 214 -9.01 3.75 17.61
N PRO A 215 -8.61 2.66 18.30
CA PRO A 215 -9.06 2.42 19.68
C PRO A 215 -8.50 3.37 20.76
N MET A 216 -7.41 4.13 20.51
CA MET A 216 -6.59 4.73 21.57
C MET A 216 -6.27 6.23 21.42
N LEU A 217 -7.15 7.03 20.83
CA LEU A 217 -6.65 8.09 19.96
C LEU A 217 -6.68 9.55 20.45
N LYS A 218 -5.55 10.29 20.29
CA LYS A 218 -5.22 11.68 20.73
C LYS A 218 -4.61 12.59 19.61
N TYR A 219 -5.07 13.86 19.50
CA TYR A 219 -4.63 15.15 18.85
C TYR A 219 -4.90 15.60 17.36
N TYR A 220 -4.88 16.95 17.17
CA TYR A 220 -5.50 17.98 16.24
C TYR A 220 -5.87 17.72 14.72
N LEU A 221 -6.82 18.44 14.06
CA LEU A 221 -7.57 17.98 12.84
C LEU A 221 -7.18 18.56 11.46
N ALA A 222 -6.74 19.83 11.38
CA ALA A 222 -6.51 20.48 10.07
C ALA A 222 -5.02 20.62 9.75
N THR A 223 -4.24 21.14 10.70
CA THR A 223 -2.78 21.22 10.61
C THR A 223 -2.15 19.84 10.78
N SER A 224 -2.60 19.07 11.77
CA SER A 224 -2.04 17.73 11.99
C SER A 224 -2.36 16.76 10.83
N ARG A 225 -3.43 16.98 10.06
CA ARG A 225 -3.72 16.19 8.86
C ARG A 225 -2.63 16.37 7.81
N GLU A 226 -2.34 17.62 7.48
CA GLU A 226 -1.28 17.94 6.52
C GLU A 226 0.09 17.50 7.04
N LEU A 227 0.31 17.60 8.36
CA LEU A 227 1.57 17.21 8.99
C LEU A 227 1.75 15.68 9.08
N THR A 228 0.72 14.91 9.41
CA THR A 228 0.73 13.44 9.42
C THR A 228 0.87 12.89 7.99
N ARG A 229 0.26 13.58 7.02
CA ARG A 229 0.43 13.28 5.60
C ARG A 229 1.88 13.52 5.16
N LEU A 230 2.46 14.65 5.56
CA LEU A 230 3.87 14.95 5.31
C LEU A 230 4.79 13.95 6.01
N ASP A 231 4.51 13.55 7.26
CA ASP A 231 5.26 12.52 8.00
C ASP A 231 5.27 11.17 7.28
N SER A 232 4.11 10.71 6.79
CA SER A 232 4.01 9.49 5.98
C SER A 232 4.81 9.58 4.67
N ILE A 233 4.82 10.77 4.04
CA ILE A 233 5.57 11.02 2.81
C ILE A 233 7.08 11.16 3.07
N THR A 234 7.50 11.70 4.21
CA THR A 234 8.92 11.87 4.56
C THR A 234 9.56 10.58 5.09
N LYS A 235 8.77 9.69 5.71
CA LYS A 235 9.24 8.36 6.15
C LYS A 235 9.48 7.38 5.00
N ALA A 236 8.71 7.46 3.92
CA ALA A 236 8.86 6.54 2.79
C ALA A 236 10.25 6.60 2.12
N PRO A 237 10.84 7.79 1.83
CA PRO A 237 12.22 7.91 1.35
C PRO A 237 13.29 7.36 2.30
N VAL A 238 13.06 7.39 3.61
CA VAL A 238 13.98 6.81 4.62
C VAL A 238 13.97 5.28 4.50
N ILE A 239 12.78 4.67 4.47
CA ILE A 239 12.63 3.21 4.32
C ILE A 239 13.20 2.75 2.98
N HIS A 240 12.93 3.49 1.89
CA HIS A 240 13.45 3.17 0.57
C HIS A 240 14.98 3.22 0.53
N HIS A 241 15.58 4.31 1.01
CA HIS A 241 17.04 4.45 1.06
C HIS A 241 17.68 3.34 1.91
N PHE A 242 17.04 2.95 3.01
CA PHE A 242 17.49 1.85 3.85
C PHE A 242 17.42 0.49 3.12
N SER A 243 16.31 0.20 2.45
CA SER A 243 16.15 -1.01 1.64
C SER A 243 17.19 -1.08 0.51
N GLU A 244 17.39 0.02 -0.21
CA GLU A 244 18.37 0.13 -1.29
C GLU A 244 19.81 -0.04 -0.77
N THR A 245 20.10 0.50 0.41
CA THR A 245 21.40 0.33 1.08
C THR A 245 21.65 -1.14 1.45
N ILE A 246 20.63 -1.87 1.92
CA ILE A 246 20.74 -3.30 2.23
C ILE A 246 20.99 -4.11 0.97
N SER A 247 20.16 -3.92 -0.07
CA SER A 247 20.32 -4.63 -1.35
C SER A 247 21.65 -4.31 -2.04
N GLY A 248 22.13 -3.08 -1.91
CA GLY A 248 23.37 -2.58 -2.52
C GLY A 248 24.61 -2.62 -1.62
N VAL A 249 24.56 -3.27 -0.46
CA VAL A 249 25.62 -3.16 0.58
C VAL A 249 27.01 -3.57 0.07
N MET A 250 27.07 -4.59 -0.79
CA MET A 250 28.33 -5.07 -1.38
C MET A 250 28.96 -4.02 -2.29
N THR A 251 28.17 -3.36 -3.13
CA THR A 251 28.60 -2.28 -4.01
C THR A 251 29.05 -1.05 -3.24
N ILE A 252 28.33 -0.68 -2.18
CA ILE A 252 28.68 0.47 -1.34
C ILE A 252 30.03 0.22 -0.63
N ARG A 253 30.24 -1.01 -0.14
CA ARG A 253 31.48 -1.42 0.52
C ARG A 253 32.65 -1.49 -0.45
N SER A 254 32.46 -2.05 -1.65
CA SER A 254 33.52 -2.14 -2.66
C SER A 254 33.98 -0.76 -3.14
N LEU A 255 33.06 0.20 -3.25
CA LEU A 255 33.35 1.59 -3.63
C LEU A 255 33.79 2.49 -2.46
N ARG A 256 33.81 1.97 -1.23
CA ARG A 256 34.15 2.71 0.01
C ARG A 256 33.35 4.01 0.20
N LYS A 257 32.04 3.98 -0.13
CA LYS A 257 31.12 5.14 -0.05
C LYS A 257 30.20 5.11 1.18
N GLN A 258 30.55 4.37 2.23
CA GLN A 258 29.72 4.22 3.44
C GLN A 258 29.38 5.56 4.10
N ASN A 259 30.35 6.47 4.21
CA ASN A 259 30.14 7.77 4.85
C ASN A 259 29.14 8.65 4.08
N ALA A 260 29.18 8.61 2.74
CA ALA A 260 28.25 9.38 1.91
C ALA A 260 26.82 8.87 2.06
N PHE A 261 26.62 7.55 2.03
CA PHE A 261 25.31 6.93 2.29
C PHE A 261 24.82 7.16 3.72
N SER A 262 25.71 7.15 4.71
CA SER A 262 25.37 7.45 6.09
C SER A 262 24.86 8.90 6.24
N GLN A 263 25.55 9.86 5.63
CA GLN A 263 25.16 11.27 5.66
C GLN A 263 23.81 11.51 4.97
N GLU A 264 23.62 10.92 3.79
CA GLU A 264 22.33 10.99 3.07
C GLU A 264 21.18 10.42 3.90
N ASN A 265 21.43 9.32 4.63
CA ASN A 265 20.44 8.75 5.53
C ASN A 265 20.11 9.71 6.70
N ILE A 266 21.13 10.33 7.30
CA ILE A 266 20.95 11.32 8.36
C ILE A 266 20.14 12.53 7.86
N ASP A 267 20.43 13.03 6.65
CA ASP A 267 19.73 14.18 6.09
C ASP A 267 18.25 13.88 5.82
N ARG A 268 17.94 12.66 5.34
CA ARG A 268 16.55 12.19 5.15
C ARG A 268 15.81 12.01 6.48
N VAL A 269 16.47 11.42 7.47
CA VAL A 269 15.90 11.27 8.82
C VAL A 269 15.64 12.65 9.43
N ASN A 270 16.59 13.58 9.33
CA ASN A 270 16.44 14.95 9.83
C ASN A 270 15.29 15.69 9.13
N ALA A 271 15.11 15.52 7.81
CA ALA A 271 13.98 16.09 7.10
C ALA A 271 12.64 15.55 7.64
N SER A 272 12.56 14.25 7.93
CA SER A 272 11.37 13.66 8.57
C SER A 272 11.16 14.17 9.99
N LEU A 273 12.22 14.25 10.80
CA LEU A 273 12.15 14.71 12.19
C LEU A 273 11.75 16.18 12.31
N ARG A 274 12.15 17.05 11.38
CA ARG A 274 11.69 18.45 11.36
C ARG A 274 10.18 18.53 11.23
N MET A 275 9.59 17.67 10.42
CA MET A 275 8.14 17.59 10.25
C MET A 275 7.44 17.22 11.56
N ASP A 276 7.93 16.16 12.21
CA ASP A 276 7.43 15.69 13.49
C ASP A 276 7.58 16.75 14.60
N PHE A 277 8.72 17.46 14.61
CA PHE A 277 8.95 18.54 15.56
C PHE A 277 7.94 19.68 15.40
N HIS A 278 7.68 20.12 14.16
CA HIS A 278 6.64 21.13 13.90
C HIS A 278 5.24 20.62 14.28
N ASN A 279 4.95 19.33 14.13
CA ASN A 279 3.67 18.73 14.53
C ASN A 279 3.48 18.74 16.04
N ASN A 280 4.50 18.30 16.78
CA ASN A 280 4.48 18.32 18.23
C ASN A 280 4.39 19.75 18.77
N GLY A 281 5.14 20.70 18.19
CA GLY A 281 5.06 22.11 18.56
C GLY A 281 3.68 22.73 18.32
N ALA A 282 3.02 22.39 17.21
CA ALA A 282 1.66 22.84 16.94
C ALA A 282 0.62 22.23 17.91
N ASN A 283 0.80 20.97 18.31
CA ASN A 283 -0.06 20.30 19.29
C ASN A 283 0.06 20.94 20.68
N GLU A 284 1.28 21.18 21.15
CA GLU A 284 1.53 21.86 22.43
C GLU A 284 0.98 23.29 22.43
N TRP A 285 1.18 24.04 21.33
CA TRP A 285 0.65 25.39 21.19
C TRP A 285 -0.88 25.45 21.30
N LEU A 286 -1.58 24.51 20.65
CA LEU A 286 -3.04 24.45 20.72
C LEU A 286 -3.52 24.05 22.12
N GLY A 287 -2.90 23.02 22.72
CA GLY A 287 -3.23 22.59 24.07
C GLY A 287 -3.12 23.74 25.06
N PHE A 288 -1.98 24.45 25.02
CA PHE A 288 -1.77 25.65 25.82
C PHE A 288 -2.84 26.73 25.57
N ARG A 289 -3.21 26.99 24.32
CA ARG A 289 -4.24 27.99 23.98
C ARG A 289 -5.62 27.64 24.52
N LEU A 290 -6.03 26.38 24.38
CA LEU A 290 -7.33 25.90 24.88
C LEU A 290 -7.39 25.97 26.40
N ASP A 291 -6.33 25.51 27.09
CA ASP A 291 -6.23 25.55 28.54
C ASP A 291 -6.22 27.00 29.05
N TYR A 292 -5.48 27.89 28.39
CA TYR A 292 -5.46 29.32 28.72
C TYR A 292 -6.85 29.97 28.60
N MET A 293 -7.58 29.71 27.50
CA MET A 293 -8.94 30.22 27.32
C MET A 293 -9.90 29.67 28.38
N GLY A 294 -9.79 28.39 28.73
CA GLY A 294 -10.60 27.78 29.77
C GLY A 294 -10.35 28.36 31.16
N VAL A 295 -9.09 28.60 31.53
CA VAL A 295 -8.72 29.24 32.80
C VAL A 295 -9.22 30.68 32.87
N VAL A 296 -9.06 31.47 31.80
CA VAL A 296 -9.56 32.86 31.76
C VAL A 296 -11.08 32.90 31.92
N PHE A 297 -11.80 32.01 31.24
CA PHE A 297 -13.26 31.88 31.39
C PHE A 297 -13.65 31.55 32.84
N LEU A 298 -12.96 30.59 33.46
CA LEU A 298 -13.19 30.21 34.85
C LEU A 298 -12.93 31.37 35.82
N CYS A 299 -11.86 32.14 35.62
CA CYS A 299 -11.56 33.32 36.43
C CYS A 299 -12.68 34.37 36.35
N ILE A 300 -13.16 34.68 35.14
CA ILE A 300 -14.26 35.64 34.94
C ILE A 300 -15.55 35.13 35.60
N ALA A 301 -15.88 33.85 35.42
CA ALA A 301 -17.05 33.24 36.03
C ALA A 301 -16.99 33.27 37.57
N THR A 302 -15.81 33.00 38.15
CA THR A 302 -15.60 33.01 39.60
C THR A 302 -15.74 34.42 40.16
N VAL A 303 -15.14 35.42 39.51
CA VAL A 303 -15.29 36.83 39.89
C VAL A 303 -16.74 37.26 39.83
N PHE A 304 -17.46 36.90 38.76
CA PHE A 304 -18.89 37.19 38.63
C PHE A 304 -19.69 36.56 39.78
N MET A 305 -19.47 35.27 40.09
CA MET A 305 -20.15 34.57 41.19
C MET A 305 -19.91 35.20 42.56
N ILE A 306 -18.72 35.75 42.82
CA ILE A 306 -18.40 36.45 44.07
C ILE A 306 -19.17 37.77 44.20
N PHE A 307 -19.43 38.46 43.09
CA PHE A 307 -20.15 39.73 43.09
C PHE A 307 -21.69 39.58 43.21
N LEU A 308 -22.25 38.38 43.00
CA LEU A 308 -23.70 38.18 43.17
C LEU A 308 -24.09 38.12 44.66
N PRO A 309 -25.26 38.68 45.04
CA PRO A 309 -25.78 38.55 46.38
C PRO A 309 -25.94 37.07 46.78
N SER A 310 -25.65 36.75 48.05
CA SER A 310 -25.81 35.41 48.63
C SER A 310 -27.25 34.87 48.58
N ALA A 311 -28.23 35.74 48.30
CA ALA A 311 -29.62 35.36 48.05
C ALA A 311 -29.81 34.59 46.72
N ILE A 312 -28.90 34.76 45.75
CA ILE A 312 -28.99 34.15 44.40
C ILE A 312 -28.05 32.95 44.29
N VAL A 313 -26.84 33.03 44.86
CA VAL A 313 -25.83 31.97 44.76
C VAL A 313 -25.41 31.53 46.17
N LYS A 314 -25.72 30.28 46.51
CA LYS A 314 -25.24 29.66 47.75
C LYS A 314 -23.74 29.35 47.63
N PRO A 315 -22.95 29.45 48.72
CA PRO A 315 -21.50 29.15 48.70
C PRO A 315 -21.15 27.75 48.20
N GLU A 316 -22.02 26.76 48.41
CA GLU A 316 -21.87 25.37 47.95
C GLU A 316 -21.76 25.28 46.42
N TYR A 317 -22.55 26.05 45.69
CA TYR A 317 -22.55 26.05 44.22
C TYR A 317 -21.30 26.72 43.63
N VAL A 318 -20.69 27.69 44.33
CA VAL A 318 -19.44 28.31 43.91
C VAL A 318 -18.30 27.28 43.94
N GLY A 319 -18.23 26.48 45.00
CA GLY A 319 -17.27 25.38 45.13
C GLY A 319 -17.46 24.32 44.03
N MET A 320 -18.70 23.87 43.81
CA MET A 320 -19.01 22.90 42.74
C MET A 320 -18.69 23.45 41.34
N SER A 321 -19.02 24.71 41.06
CA SER A 321 -18.75 25.34 39.77
C SER A 321 -17.24 25.46 39.50
N LEU A 322 -16.43 25.74 40.51
CA LEU A 322 -14.98 25.82 40.36
C LEU A 322 -14.38 24.44 40.08
N SER A 323 -14.81 23.42 40.84
CA SER A 323 -14.36 22.03 40.65
C SER A 323 -14.75 21.47 39.29
N TYR A 324 -16.00 21.65 38.85
CA TYR A 324 -16.44 21.18 37.54
C TYR A 324 -15.93 22.03 36.38
N GLY A 325 -15.77 23.34 36.57
CA GLY A 325 -15.24 24.23 35.54
C GLY A 325 -13.78 23.93 35.18
N LEU A 326 -12.94 23.62 36.18
CA LEU A 326 -11.55 23.19 35.95
C LEU A 326 -11.51 21.85 35.20
N ALA A 327 -12.35 20.88 35.59
CA ALA A 327 -12.46 19.60 34.89
C ALA A 327 -12.97 19.75 33.45
N LEU A 328 -13.93 20.67 33.21
CA LEU A 328 -14.51 20.93 31.89
C LEU A 328 -13.46 21.47 30.91
N SER A 329 -12.58 22.37 31.35
CA SER A 329 -11.49 22.89 30.51
C SER A 329 -10.59 21.77 30.00
N GLY A 330 -10.14 20.89 30.89
CA GLY A 330 -9.33 19.73 30.52
C GLY A 330 -10.07 18.76 29.59
N LEU A 331 -11.37 18.54 29.82
CA LEU A 331 -12.19 17.66 28.99
C LEU A 331 -12.45 18.24 27.58
N LEU A 332 -12.62 19.55 27.44
CA LEU A 332 -12.74 20.23 26.15
C LEU A 332 -11.44 20.14 25.35
N SER A 333 -10.31 20.43 26.00
CA SER A 333 -8.98 20.30 25.41
C SER A 333 -8.74 18.87 24.91
N PHE A 334 -9.09 17.87 25.73
CA PHE A 334 -9.05 16.44 25.39
C PHE A 334 -10.03 16.04 24.28
N THR A 335 -11.25 16.58 24.25
CA THR A 335 -12.27 16.23 23.25
C THR A 335 -11.89 16.76 21.87
N ILE A 336 -11.49 18.04 21.80
CA ILE A 336 -11.03 18.65 20.55
C ILE A 336 -9.90 17.81 19.99
N THR A 337 -8.89 17.57 20.82
CA THR A 337 -7.78 16.65 20.59
C THR A 337 -8.21 15.26 20.10
N MET A 338 -9.23 14.63 20.66
CA MET A 338 -9.69 13.30 20.23
C MET A 338 -10.36 13.34 18.85
N THR A 339 -11.31 14.25 18.63
CA THR A 339 -12.02 14.40 17.34
C THR A 339 -11.05 14.56 16.19
N CYS A 340 -10.07 15.40 16.45
CA CYS A 340 -8.95 15.70 15.61
C CYS A 340 -8.12 14.49 15.18
N SER A 341 -7.74 13.66 16.13
CA SER A 341 -6.90 12.51 15.82
C SER A 341 -7.69 11.49 15.03
N VAL A 342 -8.98 11.32 15.37
CA VAL A 342 -9.88 10.44 14.65
C VAL A 342 -9.92 10.81 13.18
N GLU A 343 -9.98 12.11 12.86
CA GLU A 343 -9.94 12.55 11.46
C GLU A 343 -8.59 12.27 10.79
N ASN A 344 -7.46 12.48 11.46
CA ASN A 344 -6.14 12.15 10.91
C ASN A 344 -5.98 10.66 10.60
N LYS A 345 -6.48 9.79 11.49
CA LYS A 345 -6.40 8.33 11.29
C LYS A 345 -7.43 7.82 10.31
N MET A 346 -8.55 8.52 10.13
CA MET A 346 -9.53 8.16 9.10
C MET A 346 -8.96 8.29 7.68
N VAL A 347 -7.92 9.11 7.47
CA VAL A 347 -7.17 9.15 6.20
C VAL A 347 -6.50 7.80 5.89
N SER A 348 -6.00 7.07 6.88
CA SER A 348 -5.46 5.72 6.68
C SER A 348 -6.56 4.75 6.23
N VAL A 349 -7.77 4.87 6.78
CA VAL A 349 -8.94 4.06 6.36
C VAL A 349 -9.34 4.39 4.92
N GLU A 350 -9.32 5.67 4.53
CA GLU A 350 -9.58 6.11 3.16
C GLU A 350 -8.57 5.52 2.16
N ARG A 351 -7.28 5.53 2.52
CA ARG A 351 -6.21 4.90 1.73
C ARG A 351 -6.40 3.38 1.63
N ILE A 352 -6.71 2.69 2.73
CA ILE A 352 -7.00 1.24 2.71
C ILE A 352 -8.17 0.94 1.79
N LYS A 353 -9.21 1.79 1.79
CA LYS A 353 -10.38 1.63 0.93
C LYS A 353 -10.02 1.70 -0.57
N GLN A 354 -9.06 2.54 -0.96
CA GLN A 354 -8.56 2.58 -2.34
C GLN A 354 -7.95 1.23 -2.76
N PHE A 355 -7.22 0.57 -1.85
CA PHE A 355 -6.62 -0.75 -2.09
C PHE A 355 -7.63 -1.91 -1.98
N THR A 356 -8.74 -1.70 -1.28
CA THR A 356 -9.81 -2.70 -1.20
C THR A 356 -10.61 -2.76 -2.50
N ASN A 357 -10.73 -1.63 -3.21
CA ASN A 357 -11.51 -1.48 -4.44
C ASN A 357 -10.64 -1.51 -5.72
N LEU A 358 -9.50 -2.20 -5.70
CA LEU A 358 -8.66 -2.33 -6.89
C LEU A 358 -9.41 -3.08 -8.01
N PRO A 359 -9.14 -2.75 -9.29
CA PRO A 359 -9.66 -3.53 -10.40
C PRO A 359 -9.10 -4.94 -10.29
N SER A 360 -9.99 -5.91 -10.15
CA SER A 360 -9.62 -7.32 -10.11
C SER A 360 -9.22 -7.81 -11.51
N GLU A 361 -8.26 -8.73 -11.57
CA GLU A 361 -7.94 -9.53 -12.74
C GLU A 361 -9.18 -10.31 -13.22
N ALA A 362 -9.13 -10.87 -14.44
CA ALA A 362 -10.21 -11.70 -14.97
C ALA A 362 -10.57 -12.85 -14.01
N GLN A 363 -11.83 -13.31 -14.08
CA GLN A 363 -12.34 -14.28 -13.12
C GLN A 363 -11.52 -15.58 -13.10
N TRP A 364 -11.29 -16.09 -11.89
CA TRP A 364 -10.56 -17.33 -11.64
C TRP A 364 -11.21 -18.54 -12.33
N LYS A 365 -12.54 -18.67 -12.23
CA LYS A 365 -13.35 -19.70 -12.90
C LYS A 365 -14.60 -19.06 -13.50
N ILE A 366 -15.03 -19.54 -14.67
CA ILE A 366 -16.24 -19.10 -15.36
C ILE A 366 -17.12 -20.33 -15.58
N ALA A 367 -18.19 -20.47 -14.79
CA ALA A 367 -19.01 -21.69 -14.74
C ALA A 367 -19.57 -22.13 -16.11
N ASP A 368 -19.97 -21.17 -16.95
CA ASP A 368 -20.60 -21.43 -18.24
C ASP A 368 -19.61 -21.63 -19.40
N LYS A 369 -18.29 -21.50 -19.15
CA LYS A 369 -17.25 -21.51 -20.20
C LYS A 369 -16.03 -22.36 -19.86
N SER A 370 -16.16 -23.34 -18.97
CA SER A 370 -15.06 -24.24 -18.68
C SER A 370 -14.75 -25.15 -19.88
N PRO A 371 -13.47 -25.31 -20.25
CA PRO A 371 -13.10 -26.20 -21.33
C PRO A 371 -13.31 -27.67 -20.94
N PRO A 372 -13.35 -28.60 -21.92
CA PRO A 372 -13.40 -30.04 -21.66
C PRO A 372 -12.26 -30.50 -20.73
N GLN A 373 -12.47 -31.56 -19.94
CA GLN A 373 -11.44 -32.03 -19.00
C GLN A 373 -10.13 -32.50 -19.65
N ASN A 374 -10.19 -32.94 -20.91
CA ASN A 374 -9.05 -33.36 -21.71
C ASN A 374 -8.39 -32.20 -22.47
N TRP A 375 -8.86 -30.96 -22.30
CA TRP A 375 -8.23 -29.80 -22.91
C TRP A 375 -6.99 -29.36 -22.10
N PRO A 376 -5.89 -28.97 -22.78
CA PRO A 376 -5.67 -29.03 -24.22
C PRO A 376 -5.36 -30.48 -24.69
N SER A 377 -5.92 -30.89 -25.83
CA SER A 377 -5.80 -32.26 -26.37
C SER A 377 -4.70 -32.40 -27.41
N HIS A 378 -4.54 -31.39 -28.28
CA HIS A 378 -3.50 -31.37 -29.30
C HIS A 378 -2.40 -30.35 -28.95
N GLY A 379 -2.78 -29.23 -28.34
CA GLY A 379 -1.86 -28.16 -27.98
C GLY A 379 -1.53 -27.23 -29.16
N THR A 380 -2.41 -27.12 -30.15
CA THR A 380 -2.24 -26.17 -31.27
C THR A 380 -2.53 -24.76 -30.78
N ILE A 381 -1.61 -23.82 -31.01
CA ILE A 381 -1.71 -22.42 -30.57
C ILE A 381 -1.77 -21.51 -31.80
N GLU A 382 -2.84 -20.74 -31.93
CA GLU A 382 -3.03 -19.74 -32.98
C GLU A 382 -3.06 -18.33 -32.39
N LEU A 383 -2.15 -17.50 -32.87
CA LEU A 383 -2.11 -16.06 -32.62
C LEU A 383 -2.69 -15.36 -33.84
N ASN A 384 -3.74 -14.57 -33.65
CA ASN A 384 -4.44 -13.87 -34.72
C ASN A 384 -4.37 -12.35 -34.51
N ASN A 385 -3.47 -11.67 -35.25
CA ASN A 385 -3.24 -10.22 -35.20
C ASN A 385 -3.06 -9.70 -33.76
N LEU A 386 -2.26 -10.41 -32.96
CA LEU A 386 -2.06 -10.15 -31.54
C LEU A 386 -1.36 -8.80 -31.31
N GLN A 387 -2.02 -7.91 -30.59
CA GLN A 387 -1.50 -6.60 -30.22
C GLN A 387 -1.55 -6.41 -28.70
N VAL A 388 -0.44 -5.98 -28.13
CA VAL A 388 -0.29 -5.90 -26.67
C VAL A 388 0.42 -4.62 -26.28
N ARG A 389 -0.13 -3.94 -25.28
CA ARG A 389 0.53 -2.86 -24.52
C ARG A 389 0.34 -3.11 -23.03
N TYR A 390 1.31 -2.67 -22.23
CA TYR A 390 1.23 -2.76 -20.77
C TYR A 390 0.25 -1.74 -20.17
N ARG A 391 0.07 -0.58 -20.82
CA ARG A 391 -0.79 0.51 -20.33
C ARG A 391 -1.56 1.13 -21.49
N PRO A 392 -2.80 1.61 -21.29
CA PRO A 392 -3.59 2.22 -22.36
C PRO A 392 -2.85 3.33 -23.11
N ASN A 393 -2.09 4.15 -22.38
CA ASN A 393 -1.38 5.31 -22.92
C ASN A 393 0.05 5.02 -23.40
N THR A 394 0.51 3.76 -23.43
CA THR A 394 1.85 3.40 -23.91
C THR A 394 1.82 2.80 -25.32
N PRO A 395 2.93 2.89 -26.08
CA PRO A 395 3.01 2.28 -27.39
C PRO A 395 2.85 0.75 -27.31
N LEU A 396 2.33 0.17 -28.40
CA LEU A 396 2.23 -1.28 -28.56
C LEU A 396 3.63 -1.92 -28.52
N VAL A 397 3.77 -2.90 -27.63
CA VAL A 397 4.96 -3.75 -27.52
C VAL A 397 4.90 -4.86 -28.55
N LEU A 398 3.76 -5.54 -28.69
CA LEU A 398 3.50 -6.49 -29.77
C LEU A 398 2.58 -5.82 -30.80
N LYS A 399 2.96 -5.88 -32.08
CA LYS A 399 2.37 -5.05 -33.15
C LYS A 399 1.71 -5.91 -34.23
N GLY A 400 0.74 -6.73 -33.84
CA GLY A 400 -0.06 -7.55 -34.77
C GLY A 400 0.66 -8.82 -35.17
N ILE A 401 0.96 -9.69 -34.19
CA ILE A 401 1.60 -10.99 -34.44
C ILE A 401 0.53 -11.99 -34.88
N SER A 402 0.75 -12.61 -36.04
CA SER A 402 -0.02 -13.76 -36.49
C SER A 402 0.90 -14.96 -36.70
N LEU A 403 0.58 -16.08 -36.07
CA LEU A 403 1.41 -17.29 -36.02
C LEU A 403 0.54 -18.48 -35.61
N THR A 404 0.76 -19.63 -36.24
CA THR A 404 0.21 -20.91 -35.79
C THR A 404 1.36 -21.82 -35.38
N ILE A 405 1.22 -22.47 -34.22
CA ILE A 405 2.13 -23.48 -33.68
C ILE A 405 1.34 -24.77 -33.57
N GLU A 406 1.79 -25.82 -34.23
CA GLU A 406 1.09 -27.10 -34.21
C GLU A 406 1.40 -27.89 -32.93
N GLY A 407 0.46 -28.76 -32.56
CA GLY A 407 0.61 -29.65 -31.42
C GLY A 407 1.88 -30.51 -31.49
N GLY A 408 2.66 -30.54 -30.41
CA GLY A 408 3.90 -31.32 -30.31
C GLY A 408 5.14 -30.66 -30.93
N GLU A 409 5.00 -29.46 -31.51
CA GLU A 409 6.14 -28.72 -32.06
C GLU A 409 7.02 -28.10 -30.96
N LYS A 410 8.34 -28.13 -31.18
CA LYS A 410 9.32 -27.42 -30.35
C LYS A 410 9.70 -26.11 -31.03
N VAL A 411 9.26 -25.00 -30.46
CA VAL A 411 9.44 -23.66 -31.05
C VAL A 411 10.45 -22.84 -30.26
N GLY A 412 11.45 -22.30 -30.96
CA GLY A 412 12.43 -21.36 -30.41
C GLY A 412 12.06 -19.91 -30.72
N VAL A 413 11.92 -19.07 -29.69
CA VAL A 413 11.63 -17.64 -29.85
C VAL A 413 12.88 -16.79 -29.63
N VAL A 414 13.49 -16.31 -30.72
CA VAL A 414 14.77 -15.57 -30.67
C VAL A 414 14.59 -14.09 -31.01
N GLY A 415 15.37 -13.22 -30.35
CA GLY A 415 15.44 -11.79 -30.66
C GLY A 415 16.18 -11.00 -29.59
N ARG A 416 16.56 -9.75 -29.91
CA ARG A 416 17.29 -8.85 -28.99
C ARG A 416 16.51 -8.57 -27.70
N THR A 417 17.19 -8.11 -26.65
CA THR A 417 16.55 -7.63 -25.41
C THR A 417 15.54 -6.51 -25.74
N GLY A 418 14.36 -6.54 -25.11
CA GLY A 418 13.27 -5.59 -25.38
C GLY A 418 12.46 -5.85 -26.65
N SER A 419 12.69 -6.96 -27.38
CA SER A 419 11.93 -7.26 -28.60
C SER A 419 10.49 -7.76 -28.38
N GLY A 420 10.07 -8.00 -27.12
CA GLY A 420 8.74 -8.48 -26.75
C GLY A 420 8.64 -9.99 -26.44
N LYS A 421 9.75 -10.72 -26.31
CA LYS A 421 9.76 -12.18 -26.03
C LYS A 421 9.04 -12.52 -24.73
N SER A 422 9.43 -11.90 -23.62
CA SER A 422 8.81 -12.13 -22.31
C SER A 422 7.35 -11.69 -22.30
N THR A 423 7.02 -10.61 -23.01
CA THR A 423 5.65 -10.13 -23.18
C THR A 423 4.77 -11.16 -23.89
N LEU A 424 5.28 -11.85 -24.92
CA LEU A 424 4.56 -12.92 -25.60
C LEU A 424 4.18 -14.05 -24.63
N ILE A 425 5.12 -14.46 -23.77
CA ILE A 425 4.88 -15.49 -22.75
C ILE A 425 3.86 -15.00 -21.71
N GLN A 426 3.99 -13.76 -21.23
CA GLN A 426 3.05 -13.18 -20.25
C GLN A 426 1.61 -13.15 -20.76
N VAL A 427 1.40 -12.89 -22.05
CA VAL A 427 0.07 -12.81 -22.67
C VAL A 427 -0.53 -14.21 -22.89
N LEU A 428 0.29 -15.22 -23.17
CA LEU A 428 -0.18 -16.62 -23.23
C LEU A 428 -0.77 -17.08 -21.88
N PHE A 429 -0.18 -16.65 -20.76
CA PHE A 429 -0.70 -16.90 -19.41
C PHE A 429 -1.81 -15.93 -18.98
N ARG A 430 -2.21 -15.01 -19.88
CA ARG A 430 -3.14 -13.89 -19.60
C ARG A 430 -2.76 -13.11 -18.34
N LEU A 431 -1.47 -12.92 -18.09
CA LEU A 431 -0.97 -12.01 -17.04
C LEU A 431 -1.12 -10.55 -17.49
N ILE A 432 -1.16 -10.35 -18.82
CA ILE A 432 -1.49 -9.11 -19.50
C ILE A 432 -2.50 -9.45 -20.58
N GLU A 433 -3.65 -8.78 -20.57
CA GLU A 433 -4.68 -8.99 -21.59
C GLU A 433 -4.28 -8.35 -22.93
N PRO A 434 -4.62 -8.98 -24.07
CA PRO A 434 -4.37 -8.41 -25.39
C PRO A 434 -5.24 -7.18 -25.62
N SER A 435 -4.66 -6.15 -26.24
CA SER A 435 -5.39 -4.93 -26.60
C SER A 435 -6.19 -5.09 -27.88
N ALA A 436 -5.70 -5.93 -28.80
CA ALA A 436 -6.40 -6.34 -30.00
C ALA A 436 -5.90 -7.71 -30.46
N GLY A 437 -6.67 -8.37 -31.33
CA GLY A 437 -6.40 -9.74 -31.75
C GLY A 437 -6.89 -10.77 -30.75
N LYS A 438 -6.62 -12.04 -31.03
CA LYS A 438 -7.08 -13.18 -30.22
C LYS A 438 -6.01 -14.27 -30.17
N ILE A 439 -6.04 -15.05 -29.09
CA ILE A 439 -5.22 -16.24 -28.92
C ILE A 439 -6.18 -17.42 -28.81
N ILE A 440 -6.00 -18.41 -29.66
CA ILE A 440 -6.86 -19.59 -29.76
C ILE A 440 -6.00 -20.81 -29.49
N ILE A 441 -6.47 -21.72 -28.63
CA ILE A 441 -5.77 -22.95 -28.28
C ILE A 441 -6.75 -24.11 -28.44
N ASP A 442 -6.42 -25.06 -29.31
CA ASP A 442 -7.30 -26.17 -29.73
C ASP A 442 -8.72 -25.68 -30.10
N GLY A 443 -8.79 -24.59 -30.88
CA GLY A 443 -10.05 -23.98 -31.32
C GLY A 443 -10.79 -23.12 -30.28
N ILE A 444 -10.31 -23.05 -29.03
CA ILE A 444 -10.92 -22.27 -27.95
C ILE A 444 -10.18 -20.95 -27.75
N ASN A 445 -10.90 -19.81 -27.82
CA ASN A 445 -10.32 -18.52 -27.47
C ASN A 445 -10.07 -18.43 -25.96
N ILE A 446 -8.81 -18.23 -25.57
CA ILE A 446 -8.41 -18.21 -24.16
C ILE A 446 -8.98 -17.03 -23.37
N SER A 447 -9.43 -15.95 -24.03
CA SER A 447 -10.09 -14.82 -23.34
C SER A 447 -11.46 -15.20 -22.78
N ASN A 448 -12.05 -16.32 -23.23
CA ASN A 448 -13.38 -16.76 -22.80
C ASN A 448 -13.36 -17.74 -21.62
N ILE A 449 -12.21 -18.32 -21.29
CA ILE A 449 -12.08 -19.32 -20.21
C ILE A 449 -11.61 -18.65 -18.90
N GLY A 450 -11.84 -19.32 -17.77
CA GLY A 450 -11.32 -18.87 -16.47
C GLY A 450 -9.80 -18.96 -16.39
N LEU A 451 -9.17 -18.06 -15.63
CA LEU A 451 -7.71 -18.01 -15.52
C LEU A 451 -7.12 -19.27 -14.87
N HIS A 452 -7.82 -19.89 -13.92
CA HIS A 452 -7.37 -21.13 -13.29
C HIS A 452 -7.32 -22.29 -14.28
N ASP A 453 -8.37 -22.44 -15.08
CA ASP A 453 -8.49 -23.54 -16.04
C ASP A 453 -7.44 -23.42 -17.15
N LEU A 454 -7.03 -22.19 -17.50
CA LEU A 454 -5.89 -21.94 -18.36
C LEU A 454 -4.55 -22.22 -17.65
N ARG A 455 -4.26 -21.53 -16.55
CA ARG A 455 -2.93 -21.54 -15.90
C ARG A 455 -2.56 -22.90 -15.30
N SER A 456 -3.54 -23.69 -14.85
CA SER A 456 -3.30 -25.06 -14.33
C SER A 456 -2.84 -26.06 -15.40
N ARG A 457 -3.03 -25.73 -16.69
CA ARG A 457 -2.63 -26.58 -17.82
C ARG A 457 -1.31 -26.15 -18.47
N PHE A 458 -0.73 -25.04 -18.00
CA PHE A 458 0.50 -24.48 -18.54
C PHE A 458 1.63 -24.53 -17.51
N GLY A 459 2.82 -24.95 -17.95
CA GLY A 459 4.06 -24.83 -17.17
C GLY A 459 4.92 -23.69 -17.68
N ILE A 460 5.50 -22.90 -16.78
CA ILE A 460 6.50 -21.88 -17.09
C ILE A 460 7.65 -21.97 -16.11
N ILE A 461 8.87 -21.83 -16.63
CA ILE A 461 10.06 -21.61 -15.82
C ILE A 461 10.38 -20.11 -15.92
N PRO A 462 10.28 -19.35 -14.81
CA PRO A 462 10.56 -17.93 -14.83
C PRO A 462 12.05 -17.66 -15.08
N GLN A 463 12.36 -16.49 -15.62
CA GLN A 463 13.74 -16.08 -15.89
C GLN A 463 14.56 -15.94 -14.60
N GLU A 464 13.92 -15.47 -13.53
CA GLU A 464 14.50 -15.39 -12.18
C GLU A 464 13.83 -16.44 -11.30
N PRO A 465 14.57 -17.44 -10.78
CA PRO A 465 14.01 -18.44 -9.89
C PRO A 465 13.71 -17.80 -8.53
N VAL A 466 12.44 -17.78 -8.15
CA VAL A 466 11.99 -17.28 -6.84
C VAL A 466 11.56 -18.47 -5.99
N LEU A 467 12.16 -18.61 -4.80
CA LEU A 467 11.78 -19.61 -3.81
C LEU A 467 11.12 -18.91 -2.62
N PHE A 468 10.04 -19.50 -2.12
CA PHE A 468 9.38 -19.05 -0.91
C PHE A 468 10.04 -19.66 0.33
N GLN A 469 10.03 -18.90 1.43
CA GLN A 469 10.51 -19.39 2.71
C GLN A 469 9.70 -20.62 3.13
N GLY A 470 10.37 -21.76 3.28
CA GLY A 470 9.74 -23.04 3.56
C GLY A 470 10.69 -24.20 3.31
N THR A 471 10.14 -25.40 3.19
CA THR A 471 10.90 -26.58 2.80
C THR A 471 11.01 -26.67 1.27
N ILE A 472 11.95 -27.49 0.78
CA ILE A 472 12.03 -27.82 -0.65
C ILE A 472 10.71 -28.45 -1.11
N ARG A 473 10.16 -29.38 -0.31
CA ARG A 473 8.87 -30.04 -0.59
C ARG A 473 7.75 -29.02 -0.80
N THR A 474 7.62 -28.03 0.07
CA THR A 474 6.55 -27.01 -0.04
C THR A 474 6.72 -26.08 -1.25
N ASN A 475 7.94 -25.93 -1.78
CA ASN A 475 8.17 -25.16 -3.01
C ASN A 475 7.86 -26.00 -4.27
N ILE A 476 8.07 -27.32 -4.21
CA ILE A 476 7.78 -28.24 -5.33
C ILE A 476 6.29 -28.58 -5.40
N ASP A 477 5.68 -28.95 -4.27
CA ASP A 477 4.28 -29.30 -4.15
C ASP A 477 3.61 -28.48 -3.03
N PRO A 478 3.21 -27.23 -3.32
CA PRO A 478 2.55 -26.36 -2.34
C PRO A 478 1.15 -26.84 -1.94
N LEU A 479 0.52 -27.72 -2.73
CA LEU A 479 -0.84 -28.22 -2.50
C LEU A 479 -0.85 -29.58 -1.77
N GLY A 480 0.30 -30.26 -1.67
CA GLY A 480 0.41 -31.56 -1.02
C GLY A 480 -0.33 -32.67 -1.76
N ILE A 481 -0.43 -32.58 -3.09
CA ILE A 481 -1.18 -33.50 -3.93
C ILE A 481 -0.37 -34.77 -4.21
N TYR A 482 0.96 -34.68 -4.27
CA TYR A 482 1.82 -35.75 -4.75
C TYR A 482 2.52 -36.50 -3.61
N SER A 483 2.68 -37.80 -3.81
CA SER A 483 3.45 -38.67 -2.91
C SER A 483 4.95 -38.37 -2.98
N GLU A 484 5.72 -38.79 -1.96
CA GLU A 484 7.18 -38.64 -2.00
C GLU A 484 7.81 -39.35 -3.21
N GLU A 485 7.32 -40.54 -3.53
CA GLU A 485 7.83 -41.34 -4.64
C GLU A 485 7.63 -40.66 -6.00
N GLU A 486 6.54 -39.90 -6.17
CA GLU A 486 6.28 -39.13 -7.40
C GLU A 486 7.16 -37.88 -7.50
N ILE A 487 7.45 -37.22 -6.38
CA ILE A 487 8.32 -36.04 -6.35
C ILE A 487 9.79 -36.41 -6.63
N TRP A 488 10.21 -37.63 -6.26
CA TRP A 488 11.56 -38.13 -6.51
C TRP A 488 11.81 -38.58 -7.96
N LYS A 489 10.75 -38.89 -8.72
CA LYS A 489 10.82 -39.28 -10.14
C LYS A 489 10.87 -38.05 -11.03
#